data_AF-A0A1F7FA39-F1
#
_entry.id   AF-A0A1F7FA39-F1
#
_cell.length_a   1.000
_cell.length_b   1.000
_cell.length_c   1.000
_cell.angle_alpha   90.00
_cell.angle_beta   90.00
_cell.angle_gamma   90.00
#
_symmetry.space_group_name_H-M   'P 1'
#
loop_
_entity.id
_entity.type
_entity.pdbx_description
1 polymer ?
#
loop_
_entity_poly.entity_id
_entity_poly.type
_entity_poly.pdbx_seq_one_letter_code
_entity_poly.pdbx_strand_id
1 'polypeptide(L)'
;MYDLLSARYVSGRKIKLTFENGKSGIVDLAGYAKKGGVFSKFKETAYFKSFSIHPELKVLTWPGDVDIAPETLYHNATGEPFPVWMESA
;
A
#
# COMPACT_ATOMS: atom_id res chain seq x y z
N MET A 1 14.19 5.89 4.52
CA MET A 1 13.65 4.60 4.05
C MET A 1 12.23 4.50 4.59
N TYR A 2 11.30 3.96 3.81
CA TYR A 2 9.86 3.93 4.17
C TYR A 2 9.44 2.49 4.47
N ASP A 3 10.18 1.77 5.30
CA ASP A 3 9.91 0.36 5.53
C ASP A 3 8.60 0.18 6.29
N LEU A 4 7.74 -0.69 5.75
CA LEU A 4 6.48 -1.04 6.38
C LEU A 4 6.71 -2.07 7.50
N LEU A 5 6.36 -1.70 8.73
CA LEU A 5 6.44 -2.58 9.89
C LEU A 5 5.18 -3.42 10.06
N SER A 6 4.02 -2.82 9.83
CA SER A 6 2.74 -3.50 10.04
C SER A 6 1.67 -2.94 9.10
N ALA A 7 0.77 -3.82 8.68
CA ALA A 7 -0.38 -3.48 7.87
C ALA A 7 -1.61 -4.18 8.42
N ARG A 8 -2.70 -3.44 8.59
CA ARG A 8 -3.95 -3.97 9.14
C ARG A 8 -5.14 -3.49 8.32
N TYR A 9 -5.98 -4.44 7.92
CA TYR A 9 -7.24 -4.13 7.27
C TYR A 9 -8.14 -3.35 8.22
N VAL A 10 -8.71 -2.24 7.76
CA VAL A 10 -9.63 -1.42 8.56
C VAL A 10 -11.07 -1.66 8.11
N SER A 11 -11.40 -1.30 6.87
CA SER A 11 -12.75 -1.36 6.32
C SER A 11 -12.72 -1.08 4.81
N GLY A 12 -13.66 -1.60 4.03
CA GLY A 12 -13.74 -1.36 2.59
C GLY A 12 -12.45 -1.77 1.86
N ARG A 13 -11.76 -0.79 1.25
CA ARG A 13 -10.39 -0.94 0.69
C ARG A 13 -9.38 -0.06 1.43
N LYS A 14 -9.58 0.11 2.74
CA LYS A 14 -8.69 0.89 3.61
C LYS A 14 -7.79 -0.01 4.43
N ILE A 15 -6.50 0.31 4.43
CA ILE A 15 -5.48 -0.40 5.21
C ILE A 15 -4.77 0.61 6.09
N LYS A 16 -4.65 0.30 7.38
CA LYS A 16 -3.81 1.05 8.30
C LYS A 16 -2.38 0.53 8.20
N LEU A 17 -1.46 1.44 7.95
CA LEU A 17 -0.04 1.17 7.79
C LEU A 17 0.73 1.80 8.93
N THR A 18 1.80 1.13 9.36
CA THR A 18 2.78 1.65 10.31
C THR A 18 4.16 1.45 9.71
N PHE A 19 4.94 2.52 9.68
CA PHE A 19 6.27 2.56 9.11
C PHE A 19 7.33 2.54 10.22
N GLU A 20 8.56 2.17 9.86
CA GLU A 20 9.70 2.08 10.80
C GLU A 20 10.00 3.40 11.51
N ASN A 21 9.70 4.52 10.86
CA ASN A 21 9.95 5.87 11.36
C ASN A 21 8.91 6.31 12.40
N GLY A 22 8.05 5.41 12.87
CA GLY A 22 6.98 5.67 13.84
C GLY A 22 5.73 6.33 13.25
N LYS A 23 5.74 6.71 11.97
CA LYS A 23 4.55 7.25 11.32
C LYS A 23 3.57 6.14 10.99
N SER A 24 2.29 6.48 11.06
CA SER A 24 1.21 5.59 10.67
C SER A 24 0.11 6.38 9.99
N GLY A 25 -0.65 5.72 9.13
CA GLY A 25 -1.74 6.35 8.40
C GLY A 25 -2.66 5.32 7.76
N ILE A 26 -3.79 5.78 7.25
CA ILE A 26 -4.78 4.92 6.58
C ILE A 26 -4.73 5.23 5.10
N VAL A 27 -4.36 4.24 4.29
CA VAL A 27 -4.41 4.35 2.84
C VAL A 27 -5.78 3.90 2.34
N ASP A 28 -6.37 4.65 1.41
CA ASP A 28 -7.57 4.25 0.67
C ASP A 28 -7.19 3.76 -0.72
N LEU A 29 -7.33 2.46 -0.95
CA LEU A 29 -7.02 1.80 -2.21
C LEU A 29 -8.27 1.58 -3.07
N ALA A 30 -9.42 2.19 -2.74
CA ALA A 30 -10.64 2.02 -3.53
C ALA A 30 -10.50 2.60 -4.94
N GLY A 31 -9.65 3.62 -5.12
CA GLY A 31 -9.31 4.18 -6.43
C GLY A 31 -8.58 3.17 -7.33
N TYR A 32 -7.72 2.32 -6.77
CA TYR A 32 -6.98 1.30 -7.53
C TYR A 32 -7.92 0.26 -8.13
N ALA A 33 -8.98 -0.11 -7.40
CA ALA A 33 -10.00 -1.02 -7.91
C ALA A 33 -10.72 -0.50 -9.18
N LYS A 34 -10.68 0.82 -9.43
CA LYS A 34 -11.25 1.44 -10.63
C LYS A 34 -10.27 1.52 -11.81
N LYS A 35 -8.95 1.47 -11.57
CA LYS A 35 -7.92 1.53 -12.62
C LYS A 35 -7.95 0.31 -13.56
N GLY A 36 -8.52 -0.81 -13.12
CA GLY A 36 -8.58 -2.03 -13.91
C GLY A 36 -7.25 -2.80 -13.90
N GLY A 37 -7.10 -3.76 -14.82
CA GLY A 37 -5.91 -4.62 -14.91
C GLY A 37 -5.72 -5.47 -13.66
N VAL A 38 -4.47 -5.58 -13.20
CA VAL A 38 -4.09 -6.35 -12.00
C VAL A 38 -4.82 -5.89 -10.72
N PHE A 39 -5.17 -4.60 -10.64
CA PHE A 39 -5.89 -4.02 -9.49
C PHE A 39 -7.40 -4.29 -9.51
N SER A 40 -7.96 -4.87 -10.58
CA SER A 40 -9.40 -5.20 -10.64
C SER A 40 -9.81 -6.14 -9.50
N LYS A 41 -8.90 -7.01 -9.08
CA LYS A 41 -9.10 -7.96 -7.97
C LYS A 41 -9.29 -7.28 -6.61
N PHE A 42 -8.92 -5.99 -6.46
CA PHE A 42 -9.19 -5.22 -5.23
C PHE A 42 -10.70 -4.93 -5.02
N LYS A 43 -11.53 -5.19 -6.05
CA LYS A 43 -12.99 -5.21 -5.88
C LYS A 43 -13.41 -6.37 -4.97
N GLU A 44 -12.71 -7.50 -5.02
CA GLU A 44 -12.98 -8.67 -4.20
C GLU A 44 -12.39 -8.48 -2.80
N THR A 45 -13.26 -8.49 -1.79
CA THR A 45 -12.83 -8.24 -0.40
C THR A 45 -11.94 -9.36 0.13
N ALA A 46 -12.19 -10.62 -0.28
CA ALA A 46 -11.36 -11.75 0.10
C ALA A 46 -9.92 -11.60 -0.45
N TYR A 47 -9.79 -11.31 -1.75
CA TYR A 47 -8.49 -11.05 -2.36
C TYR A 47 -7.80 -9.85 -1.72
N PHE A 48 -8.53 -8.74 -1.53
CA PHE A 48 -7.97 -7.55 -0.92
C PHE A 48 -7.43 -7.81 0.49
N LYS A 49 -8.11 -8.63 1.30
CA LYS A 49 -7.68 -9.00 2.66
C LYS A 49 -6.49 -9.96 2.69
N SER A 50 -6.17 -10.64 1.60
CA SER A 50 -5.02 -11.56 1.48
C SER A 50 -3.69 -10.82 1.26
N PHE A 51 -3.60 -9.53 1.60
CA PHE A 51 -2.33 -8.80 1.52
C PHE A 51 -1.34 -9.34 2.54
N SER A 52 -0.06 -9.25 2.22
CA SER A 52 1.06 -9.55 3.11
C SER A 52 2.13 -8.47 2.99
N ILE A 53 3.01 -8.38 3.98
CA ILE A 53 4.19 -7.52 3.89
C ILE A 53 5.33 -8.35 3.32
N HIS A 54 5.96 -7.88 2.25
CA HIS A 54 7.14 -8.54 1.70
C HIS A 54 8.29 -8.45 2.71
N PRO A 55 8.93 -9.58 3.11
CA PRO A 55 9.93 -9.58 4.16
C PRO A 55 11.18 -8.77 3.82
N GLU A 56 11.61 -8.78 2.55
CA GLU A 56 12.77 -8.04 2.07
C GLU A 56 12.43 -6.61 1.61
N LEU A 57 11.48 -6.46 0.69
CA LEU A 57 11.09 -5.16 0.13
C LEU A 57 10.34 -4.25 1.12
N LYS A 58 9.79 -4.80 2.21
CA LYS A 58 8.97 -4.07 3.21
C LYS A 58 7.80 -3.29 2.58
N VAL A 59 7.16 -3.91 1.57
CA VAL A 59 6.00 -3.37 0.84
C VAL A 59 4.76 -4.23 1.03
N LEU A 60 3.58 -3.70 0.70
CA LEU A 60 2.38 -4.52 0.60
C LEU A 60 2.38 -5.29 -0.72
N THR A 61 2.14 -6.59 -0.61
CA THR A 61 1.96 -7.49 -1.74
C THR A 61 0.67 -8.29 -1.62
N TRP A 62 0.13 -8.67 -2.76
CA TRP A 62 -1.03 -9.54 -2.91
C TRP A 62 -0.68 -10.74 -3.79
N PRO A 63 -1.43 -11.85 -3.69
CA PRO A 63 -1.24 -13.00 -4.56
C PRO A 63 -1.31 -12.64 -6.05
N GLY A 64 -0.36 -13.13 -6.83
CA GLY A 64 -0.26 -12.87 -8.27
C GLY A 64 0.52 -11.61 -8.63
N ASP A 65 1.67 -11.41 -7.95
CA ASP A 65 2.68 -10.40 -8.29
C ASP A 65 2.12 -8.97 -8.35
N VAL A 66 1.19 -8.67 -7.44
CA VAL A 66 0.67 -7.31 -7.27
C VAL A 66 1.30 -6.73 -6.02
N ASP A 67 2.12 -5.71 -6.20
CA ASP A 67 2.71 -4.94 -5.10
C ASP A 67 2.34 -3.45 -5.22
N ILE A 68 2.44 -2.76 -4.09
CA ILE A 68 2.37 -1.30 -4.06
C ILE A 68 3.60 -0.80 -3.33
N ALA A 69 4.40 0.00 -4.05
CA ALA A 69 5.63 0.60 -3.54
C ALA A 69 5.40 1.33 -2.21
N PRO A 70 6.38 1.27 -1.29
CA PRO A 70 6.21 1.78 0.07
C PRO A 70 6.08 3.30 0.08
N GLU A 71 6.70 3.99 -0.88
CA GLU A 71 6.61 5.45 -1.03
C GLU A 71 5.20 5.88 -1.45
N THR A 72 4.55 5.11 -2.33
CA THR A 72 3.16 5.33 -2.71
C THR A 72 2.24 5.12 -1.52
N LEU A 73 2.50 4.08 -0.72
CA LEU A 73 1.75 3.84 0.50
C LEU A 73 1.96 4.96 1.52
N TYR A 74 3.21 5.41 1.69
CA TYR A 74 3.58 6.47 2.61
C TYR A 74 2.93 7.80 2.22
N HIS A 75 3.07 8.23 0.97
CA HIS A 75 2.41 9.42 0.42
C HIS A 75 0.90 9.39 0.66
N ASN A 76 0.23 8.27 0.34
CA ASN A 76 -1.22 8.15 0.54
C ASN A 76 -1.61 8.08 2.04
N ALA A 77 -0.72 7.58 2.90
CA ALA A 77 -0.99 7.41 4.33
C ALA A 77 -0.79 8.71 5.12
N THR A 78 0.26 9.47 4.80
CA THR A 78 0.69 10.67 5.55
C THR A 78 0.34 11.97 4.84
N GLY A 79 0.08 11.93 3.52
CA GLY A 79 -0.08 13.11 2.68
C GLY A 79 1.24 13.82 2.36
N GLU A 80 2.39 13.28 2.78
CA GLU A 80 3.69 13.86 2.49
C GLU A 80 4.08 13.66 1.04
N PRO A 81 4.81 14.60 0.42
CA PRO A 81 5.24 14.49 -0.96
C PRO A 81 6.07 13.22 -1.19
N PHE A 82 6.06 12.74 -2.44
CA PHE A 82 6.99 11.70 -2.85
C PHE A 82 8.44 12.15 -2.60
N PRO A 83 9.36 11.21 -2.32
CA PRO A 83 10.75 11.57 -2.16
C PRO A 83 11.30 12.19 -3.45
N VAL A 84 12.17 13.19 -3.29
CA VAL A 84 12.70 14.03 -4.38
C VAL A 84 13.37 13.22 -5.50
N TRP A 85 13.93 12.04 -5.19
CA TRP A 85 14.53 11.15 -6.18
C TRP A 85 13.52 10.43 -7.09
N MET A 86 12.22 10.50 -6.80
CA MET A 86 11.14 10.02 -7.67
C MET A 86 10.71 11.09 -8.70
N GLU A 87 11.07 12.36 -8.51
CA GLU A 87 10.75 13.45 -9.43
C GLU A 87 11.66 13.49 -10.68
N SER A 88 12.67 12.61 -10.75
CA SER A 88 13.64 12.54 -11.85
C SER A 88 13.60 11.17 -12.52
N ALA A 89 12.53 10.90 -13.28
CA ALA A 89 12.43 9.77 -14.21
C ALA A 89 11.98 10.25 -15.58
#